data_AF-A0A1E5QUM1-F1
#
_entry.id   AF-A0A1E5QUM1-F1
#
_cell.length_a   1.000
_cell.length_b   1.000
_cell.length_c   1.000
_cell.angle_alpha   90.00
_cell.angle_beta   90.00
_cell.angle_gamma   90.00
#
_symmetry.space_group_name_H-M   'P 1'
#
loop_
_entity.id
_entity.type
_entity.pdbx_description
1 polymer ?
#
loop_
_entity_poly.entity_id
_entity_poly.type
_entity_poly.pdbx_seq_one_letter_code
_entity_poly.pdbx_strand_id
1 'polypeptide(L)'
;MPIRQQPRRTARVLALLSLAQFRGNAEKIEQLEINDLLLGAIRSLTTEVENALETASDELNRSNEQIFKSETRTTNVGSAKEMLKDAIAFTQKAINRLGTVLELPEFVQLSQQAQVREYAIELITTVNRRQGEINQMLDDVMIDWKLNRLSLIDGNILRIAVAEMAFLQIEPKVAINEAVEMAKTYSDDDGFRFINGVLRKISDQLTK
;
A
#
# COMPACT_ATOMS: atom_id res chain seq x y z
N MET A 1 -3.91 0.67 -22.26
CA MET A 1 -4.92 0.08 -21.35
C MET A 1 -6.29 0.65 -21.70
N PRO A 2 -7.39 -0.14 -21.65
CA PRO A 2 -8.72 0.37 -21.95
C PRO A 2 -9.17 1.44 -20.95
N ILE A 3 -9.81 2.50 -21.44
CA ILE A 3 -10.18 3.73 -20.72
C ILE A 3 -11.01 3.46 -19.44
N ARG A 4 -11.75 2.35 -19.36
CA ARG A 4 -12.52 1.96 -18.15
C ARG A 4 -11.68 1.38 -17.01
N GLN A 5 -10.44 0.94 -17.27
CA GLN A 5 -9.55 0.40 -16.23
C GLN A 5 -8.84 1.50 -15.43
N GLN A 6 -8.57 2.66 -16.04
CA GLN A 6 -7.91 3.77 -15.36
C GLN A 6 -8.72 4.33 -14.17
N PRO A 7 -10.04 4.62 -14.29
CA PRO A 7 -10.82 5.15 -13.18
C PRO A 7 -10.86 4.23 -11.96
N ARG A 8 -11.07 2.93 -12.19
CA ARG A 8 -11.11 1.93 -11.10
C ARG A 8 -9.74 1.78 -10.42
N ARG A 9 -8.65 1.83 -11.20
CA ARG A 9 -7.30 1.79 -10.64
C ARG A 9 -7.04 2.99 -9.73
N THR A 10 -7.37 4.21 -10.19
CA THR A 10 -7.25 5.41 -9.36
C THR A 10 -8.10 5.32 -8.10
N ALA A 11 -9.34 4.82 -8.21
CA ALA A 11 -10.23 4.65 -7.08
C ALA A 11 -9.72 3.63 -6.05
N ARG A 12 -9.08 2.53 -6.48
CA ARG A 12 -8.43 1.57 -5.57
C ARG A 12 -7.29 2.19 -4.79
N VAL A 13 -6.44 2.97 -5.46
CA VAL A 13 -5.34 3.67 -4.80
C VAL A 13 -5.88 4.70 -3.80
N LEU A 14 -6.92 5.43 -4.18
CA LEU A 14 -7.58 6.37 -3.27
C LEU A 14 -8.13 5.64 -2.04
N ALA A 15 -8.85 4.53 -2.25
CA ALA A 15 -9.34 3.70 -1.15
C ALA A 15 -8.20 3.17 -0.27
N LEU A 16 -7.10 2.68 -0.86
CA LEU A 16 -5.96 2.14 -0.13
C LEU A 16 -5.35 3.19 0.82
N LEU A 17 -5.10 4.39 0.32
CA LEU A 17 -4.46 5.47 1.08
C LEU A 17 -5.41 6.10 2.12
N SER A 18 -6.71 6.08 1.85
CA SER A 18 -7.74 6.62 2.73
C SER A 18 -8.19 5.63 3.81
N LEU A 19 -8.19 4.32 3.57
CA LEU A 19 -8.72 3.30 4.50
C LEU A 19 -8.09 3.33 5.90
N ALA A 20 -6.82 3.76 6.01
CA ALA A 20 -6.14 3.93 7.28
C ALA A 20 -6.83 4.94 8.22
N GLN A 21 -7.48 5.96 7.65
CA GLN A 21 -8.04 7.11 8.37
C GLN A 21 -9.48 6.87 8.89
N PHE A 22 -10.18 5.85 8.39
CA PHE A 22 -11.61 5.62 8.65
C PHE A 22 -11.89 4.36 9.49
N ARG A 23 -10.88 3.80 10.16
CA ARG A 23 -11.05 2.62 11.02
C ARG A 23 -12.06 2.89 12.14
N GLY A 24 -13.15 2.11 12.17
CA GLY A 24 -14.08 2.05 13.31
C GLY A 24 -15.04 3.23 13.47
N ASN A 25 -15.19 4.10 12.47
CA ASN A 25 -16.08 5.26 12.57
C ASN A 25 -17.13 5.25 11.44
N ALA A 26 -18.16 4.40 11.59
CA ALA A 26 -19.20 4.20 10.58
C ALA A 26 -19.99 5.48 10.26
N GLU A 27 -20.23 6.33 11.26
CA GLU A 27 -20.93 7.62 11.08
C GLU A 27 -20.16 8.59 10.17
N LYS A 28 -18.81 8.57 10.19
CA LYS A 28 -17.98 9.36 9.29
C LYS A 28 -17.99 8.86 7.83
N ILE A 29 -18.40 7.61 7.60
CA ILE A 29 -18.39 7.00 6.26
C ILE A 29 -19.64 7.39 5.47
N GLU A 30 -20.77 7.60 6.13
CA GLU A 30 -22.01 8.05 5.49
C GLU A 30 -21.94 9.52 5.01
N GLN A 31 -21.06 10.33 5.61
CA GLN A 31 -20.84 11.74 5.25
C GLN A 31 -19.54 11.97 4.48
N LEU A 32 -18.92 10.91 3.97
CA LEU A 32 -17.54 10.94 3.52
C LEU A 32 -17.41 11.70 2.19
N GLU A 33 -16.72 12.84 2.24
CA GLU A 33 -16.49 13.65 1.04
C GLU A 33 -15.18 13.28 0.34
N ILE A 34 -15.11 13.60 -0.96
CA ILE A 34 -13.88 13.39 -1.74
C ILE A 34 -12.70 14.19 -1.18
N ASN A 35 -12.99 15.36 -0.60
CA ASN A 35 -11.98 16.20 0.03
C ASN A 35 -11.37 15.51 1.26
N ASP A 36 -12.16 14.76 2.03
CA ASP A 36 -11.68 13.99 3.18
C ASP A 36 -10.83 12.81 2.74
N LEU A 37 -11.20 12.14 1.64
CA LEU A 37 -10.40 11.07 1.03
C LEU A 37 -9.05 11.57 0.58
N LEU A 38 -9.03 12.68 -0.17
CA LEU A 38 -7.82 13.29 -0.68
C LEU A 38 -6.92 13.79 0.45
N LEU A 39 -7.49 14.46 1.45
CA LEU A 39 -6.73 14.94 2.61
C LEU A 39 -6.16 13.78 3.42
N GLY A 40 -6.93 12.70 3.60
CA GLY A 40 -6.47 11.47 4.24
C GLY A 40 -5.34 10.80 3.49
N ALA A 41 -5.45 10.70 2.16
CA ALA A 41 -4.43 10.14 1.30
C ALA A 41 -3.14 10.97 1.33
N ILE A 42 -3.25 12.30 1.21
CA ILE A 42 -2.10 13.22 1.32
C ILE A 42 -1.41 13.04 2.68
N ARG A 43 -2.15 13.03 3.80
CA ARG A 43 -1.58 12.85 5.13
C ARG A 43 -0.87 11.50 5.30
N SER A 44 -1.50 10.40 4.88
CA SER A 44 -0.89 9.07 4.94
C SER A 44 0.41 9.01 4.14
N LEU A 45 0.44 9.63 2.95
CA LEU A 45 1.64 9.70 2.12
C LEU A 45 2.71 10.61 2.75
N THR A 46 2.33 11.76 3.31
CA THR A 46 3.28 12.64 4.03
C THR A 46 3.97 11.89 5.16
N THR A 47 3.22 11.15 5.99
CA THR A 47 3.79 10.36 7.09
C THR A 47 4.72 9.26 6.57
N GLU A 48 4.35 8.55 5.50
CA GLU A 48 5.22 7.53 4.91
C GLU A 48 6.53 8.13 4.38
N VAL A 49 6.45 9.31 3.76
CA VAL A 49 7.62 10.06 3.28
C VAL A 49 8.51 10.49 4.44
N GLU A 50 7.94 11.04 5.51
CA GLU A 50 8.67 11.44 6.71
C GLU A 50 9.42 10.26 7.32
N ASN A 51 8.74 9.11 7.48
CA ASN A 51 9.35 7.88 8.00
C ASN A 51 10.49 7.36 7.11
N ALA A 52 10.31 7.40 5.78
CA ALA A 52 11.31 6.96 4.83
C ALA A 52 12.55 7.88 4.85
N LEU A 53 12.35 9.19 4.97
CA LEU A 53 13.44 10.18 5.10
C LEU A 53 14.19 10.04 6.42
N GLU A 54 13.48 9.82 7.53
CA GLU A 54 14.09 9.57 8.84
C GLU A 54 14.97 8.31 8.80
N THR A 55 14.45 7.22 8.25
CA THR A 55 15.20 5.96 8.08
C THR A 55 16.46 6.18 7.24
N ALA A 56 16.35 6.87 6.10
CA ALA A 56 17.50 7.16 5.25
C ALA A 56 18.54 8.06 5.94
N SER A 57 18.09 9.05 6.70
CA SER A 57 18.95 9.95 7.49
C SER A 57 19.73 9.18 8.57
N ASP A 58 19.05 8.29 9.30
CA ASP A 58 19.67 7.44 10.33
C ASP A 58 20.74 6.51 9.75
N GLU A 59 20.47 5.92 8.59
CA GLU A 59 21.40 5.01 7.92
C GLU A 59 22.64 5.73 7.38
N LEU A 60 22.46 6.96 6.87
CA LEU A 60 23.56 7.83 6.46
C LEU A 60 24.42 8.25 7.67
N ASN A 61 23.80 8.64 8.79
CA ASN A 61 24.51 9.01 10.01
C ASN A 61 25.33 7.83 10.56
N ARG A 62 24.74 6.62 10.60
CA ARG A 62 25.44 5.39 11.01
C ARG A 62 26.63 5.10 10.09
N SER A 63 26.44 5.23 8.77
CA SER A 63 27.50 5.02 7.78
C SER A 63 28.65 6.03 7.97
N ASN A 64 28.34 7.29 8.21
CA ASN A 64 29.33 8.34 8.45
C ASN A 64 30.14 8.09 9.75
N GLU A 65 29.47 7.72 10.84
CA GLU A 65 30.16 7.34 12.09
C GLU A 65 31.07 6.12 11.93
N GLN A 66 30.65 5.13 11.14
CA GLN A 66 31.45 3.93 10.89
C GLN A 66 32.67 4.22 10.00
N ILE A 67 32.53 5.08 8.99
CA ILE A 67 33.65 5.55 8.17
C ILE A 67 34.68 6.26 9.06
N PHE A 68 34.24 7.17 9.94
CA PHE A 68 35.12 7.86 10.89
C PHE A 68 35.85 6.90 11.85
N LYS A 69 35.15 5.86 12.33
CA LYS A 69 35.75 4.79 13.14
C LYS A 69 36.70 3.88 12.34
N SER A 70 36.50 3.74 11.03
CA SER A 70 37.36 2.95 10.13
C SER A 70 38.61 3.72 9.66
N GLU A 71 38.56 5.05 9.59
CA GLU A 71 39.73 5.88 9.32
C GLU A 71 40.75 5.86 10.47
N THR A 72 40.29 5.53 11.68
CA THR A 72 41.14 5.46 12.89
C THR A 72 41.66 4.06 13.21
N ARG A 73 41.19 3.01 12.50
CA ARG A 73 41.65 1.61 12.66
C ARG A 73 41.73 0.91 11.30
N THR A 74 42.90 0.37 10.97
CA THR A 74 43.22 -0.38 9.74
C THR A 74 42.36 -1.64 9.57
N THR A 75 41.07 -1.51 9.24
CA THR A 75 40.25 -2.62 8.75
C THR A 75 39.15 -2.14 7.79
N ASN A 76 39.33 -2.59 6.55
CA ASN A 76 38.31 -2.99 5.58
C ASN A 76 37.41 -1.92 4.95
N VAL A 77 38.03 -1.10 4.08
CA VAL A 77 37.37 -0.25 3.07
C VAL A 77 36.24 -0.97 2.31
N GLY A 78 36.32 -2.30 2.16
CA GLY A 78 35.27 -3.13 1.55
C GLY A 78 33.94 -3.08 2.31
N SER A 79 33.97 -3.16 3.64
CA SER A 79 32.75 -3.10 4.48
C SER A 79 32.11 -1.71 4.43
N ALA A 80 32.91 -0.66 4.46
CA ALA A 80 32.43 0.72 4.31
C ALA A 80 31.78 0.95 2.92
N LYS A 81 32.34 0.34 1.87
CA LYS A 81 31.82 0.43 0.50
C LYS A 81 30.51 -0.35 0.30
N GLU A 82 30.35 -1.51 0.94
CA GLU A 82 29.05 -2.22 0.96
C GLU A 82 27.98 -1.42 1.70
N MET A 83 28.30 -0.90 2.90
CA MET A 83 27.36 -0.07 3.65
C MET A 83 26.93 1.19 2.89
N LEU A 84 27.88 1.86 2.20
CA LEU A 84 27.56 3.01 1.34
C LEU A 84 26.63 2.61 0.18
N LYS A 85 26.85 1.44 -0.41
CA LYS A 85 26.02 0.93 -1.52
C LYS A 85 24.60 0.63 -1.05
N ASP A 86 24.45 0.05 0.14
CA ASP A 86 23.15 -0.22 0.75
C ASP A 86 22.44 1.10 1.09
N ALA A 87 23.13 2.07 1.70
CA ALA A 87 22.57 3.39 1.98
C ALA A 87 22.11 4.12 0.69
N ILE A 88 22.87 4.03 -0.41
CA ILE A 88 22.47 4.58 -1.71
C ILE A 88 21.23 3.87 -2.26
N ALA A 89 21.15 2.54 -2.15
CA ALA A 89 20.00 1.77 -2.61
C ALA A 89 18.72 2.12 -1.82
N PHE A 90 18.82 2.25 -0.49
CA PHE A 90 17.73 2.71 0.36
C PHE A 90 17.30 4.13 0.02
N THR A 91 18.26 5.05 -0.14
CA THR A 91 17.97 6.44 -0.54
C THR A 91 17.28 6.50 -1.90
N GLN A 92 17.73 5.70 -2.87
CA GLN A 92 17.09 5.61 -4.19
C GLN A 92 15.66 5.06 -4.10
N LYS A 93 15.42 4.08 -3.22
CA LYS A 93 14.07 3.55 -2.96
C LYS A 93 13.16 4.63 -2.37
N ALA A 94 13.65 5.42 -1.42
CA ALA A 94 12.93 6.56 -0.85
C ALA A 94 12.64 7.65 -1.90
N ILE A 95 13.63 8.00 -2.75
CA ILE A 95 13.45 8.95 -3.87
C ILE A 95 12.43 8.45 -4.88
N ASN A 96 12.45 7.16 -5.23
CA ASN A 96 11.49 6.60 -6.17
C ASN A 96 10.06 6.61 -5.58
N ARG A 97 9.91 6.31 -4.28
CA ARG A 97 8.62 6.45 -3.56
C ARG A 97 8.14 7.90 -3.57
N LEU A 98 9.03 8.87 -3.35
CA LEU A 98 8.74 10.31 -3.48
C LEU A 98 8.25 10.68 -4.89
N GLY A 99 8.86 10.12 -5.93
CA GLY A 99 8.43 10.31 -7.32
C GLY A 99 6.98 9.89 -7.55
N THR A 100 6.56 8.75 -6.98
CA THR A 100 5.16 8.30 -7.02
C THR A 100 4.21 9.24 -6.28
N VAL A 101 4.66 9.84 -5.18
CA VAL A 101 3.88 10.85 -4.42
C VAL A 101 3.76 12.17 -5.19
N LEU A 102 4.73 12.54 -6.01
CA LEU A 102 4.68 13.78 -6.80
C LEU A 102 3.78 13.69 -8.05
N GLU A 103 3.28 12.50 -8.41
CA GLU A 103 2.23 12.30 -9.45
C GLU A 103 0.81 12.73 -8.97
N LEU A 104 0.69 13.25 -7.74
CA LEU A 104 -0.56 13.72 -7.14
C LEU A 104 -1.40 14.72 -7.99
N PRO A 105 -0.84 15.61 -8.84
CA PRO A 105 -1.67 16.51 -9.64
C PRO A 105 -2.61 15.77 -10.62
N GLU A 106 -2.13 14.69 -11.26
CA GLU A 106 -2.96 13.85 -12.13
C GLU A 106 -3.97 13.04 -11.31
N PHE A 107 -3.56 12.58 -10.13
CA PHE A 107 -4.42 11.88 -9.18
C PHE A 107 -5.57 12.75 -8.66
N VAL A 108 -5.31 14.02 -8.31
CA VAL A 108 -6.33 14.99 -7.90
C VAL A 108 -7.31 15.23 -9.05
N GLN A 109 -6.83 15.38 -10.28
CA GLN A 109 -7.70 15.60 -11.43
C GLN A 109 -8.56 14.38 -11.80
N LEU A 110 -8.00 13.17 -11.69
CA LEU A 110 -8.74 11.93 -11.89
C LEU A 110 -9.75 11.67 -10.76
N SER A 111 -9.41 12.01 -9.51
CA SER A 111 -10.30 11.87 -8.35
C SER A 111 -11.56 12.74 -8.43
N GLN A 112 -11.51 13.83 -9.19
CA GLN A 112 -12.68 14.68 -9.46
C GLN A 112 -13.68 14.06 -10.44
N GLN A 113 -13.31 12.96 -11.11
CA GLN A 113 -14.25 12.23 -11.94
C GLN A 113 -15.26 11.48 -11.05
N ALA A 114 -16.55 11.69 -11.31
CA ALA A 114 -17.63 11.08 -10.53
C ALA A 114 -17.47 9.56 -10.40
N GLN A 115 -17.09 8.87 -11.48
CA GLN A 115 -16.88 7.41 -11.48
C GLN A 115 -15.74 6.95 -10.55
N VAL A 116 -14.68 7.74 -10.40
CA VAL A 116 -13.57 7.43 -9.48
C VAL A 116 -14.05 7.59 -8.04
N ARG A 117 -14.72 8.71 -7.76
CA ARG A 117 -15.27 9.01 -6.44
C ARG A 117 -16.29 7.96 -5.98
N GLU A 118 -17.27 7.67 -6.82
CA GLU A 118 -18.35 6.72 -6.53
C GLU A 118 -17.76 5.34 -6.20
N TYR A 119 -16.83 4.86 -7.03
CA TYR A 119 -16.22 3.55 -6.80
C TYR A 119 -15.32 3.52 -5.57
N ALA A 120 -14.57 4.58 -5.30
CA ALA A 120 -13.73 4.64 -4.10
C ALA A 120 -14.59 4.63 -2.82
N ILE A 121 -15.69 5.40 -2.79
CA ILE A 121 -16.62 5.43 -1.66
C ILE A 121 -17.30 4.07 -1.50
N GLU A 122 -17.79 3.47 -2.58
CA GLU A 122 -18.40 2.14 -2.56
C GLU A 122 -17.44 1.09 -1.99
N LEU A 123 -16.18 1.12 -2.43
CA LEU A 123 -15.14 0.19 -2.00
C LEU A 123 -14.81 0.36 -0.51
N ILE A 124 -14.58 1.59 -0.05
CA ILE A 124 -14.28 1.89 1.36
C ILE A 124 -15.45 1.49 2.26
N THR A 125 -16.67 1.84 1.86
CA THR A 125 -17.89 1.51 2.59
C THR A 125 -18.06 0.00 2.69
N THR A 126 -17.82 -0.72 1.59
CA THR A 126 -17.92 -2.18 1.55
C THR A 126 -16.88 -2.83 2.45
N VAL A 127 -15.62 -2.41 2.37
CA VAL A 127 -14.53 -2.92 3.22
C VAL A 127 -14.84 -2.71 4.69
N ASN A 128 -15.35 -1.52 5.07
CA ASN A 128 -15.66 -1.22 6.47
C ASN A 128 -16.86 -2.01 6.98
N ARG A 129 -17.98 -2.00 6.23
CA ARG A 129 -19.21 -2.69 6.60
C ARG A 129 -19.03 -4.21 6.70
N ARG A 130 -18.21 -4.79 5.82
CA ARG A 130 -17.94 -6.23 5.73
C ARG A 130 -16.61 -6.62 6.38
N GLN A 131 -16.02 -5.75 7.20
CA GLN A 131 -14.67 -5.96 7.73
C GLN A 131 -14.53 -7.29 8.49
N GLY A 132 -15.54 -7.68 9.27
CA GLY A 132 -15.55 -8.97 9.98
C GLY A 132 -15.53 -10.17 9.02
N GLU A 133 -16.40 -10.17 8.02
CA GLU A 133 -16.48 -11.24 7.00
C GLU A 133 -15.20 -11.32 6.16
N ILE A 134 -14.67 -10.17 5.73
CA ILE A 134 -13.43 -10.07 4.96
C ILE A 134 -12.25 -10.61 5.77
N ASN A 135 -12.11 -10.18 7.02
CA ASN A 135 -11.01 -10.63 7.88
C ASN A 135 -11.10 -12.14 8.14
N GLN A 136 -12.32 -12.68 8.33
CA GLN A 136 -12.52 -14.12 8.52
C GLN A 136 -12.09 -14.90 7.27
N MET A 137 -12.52 -14.49 6.07
CA MET A 137 -12.10 -15.13 4.82
C MET A 137 -10.57 -15.13 4.67
N LEU A 138 -9.93 -14.02 5.02
CA LEU A 138 -8.47 -13.91 4.99
C LEU A 138 -7.80 -14.83 6.01
N ASP A 139 -8.27 -14.84 7.26
CA ASP A 139 -7.70 -15.69 8.31
C ASP A 139 -7.87 -17.19 8.00
N ASP A 140 -8.96 -17.58 7.32
CA ASP A 140 -9.22 -18.98 6.94
C ASP A 140 -8.21 -19.53 5.91
N VAL A 141 -7.61 -18.67 5.08
CA VAL A 141 -6.62 -19.09 4.06
C VAL A 141 -5.16 -18.86 4.49
N MET A 142 -4.95 -18.06 5.54
CA MET A 142 -3.64 -17.72 6.07
C MET A 142 -3.31 -18.60 7.30
N ILE A 143 -2.80 -19.81 7.04
CA ILE A 143 -2.54 -20.81 8.07
C ILE A 143 -1.43 -20.39 9.05
N ASP A 144 -0.32 -19.84 8.55
CA ASP A 144 0.87 -19.48 9.36
C ASP A 144 0.99 -17.98 9.65
N TRP A 145 0.10 -17.17 9.07
CA TRP A 145 0.15 -15.71 9.13
C TRP A 145 -1.16 -15.15 9.63
N LYS A 146 -1.12 -14.24 10.60
CA LYS A 146 -2.31 -13.52 11.04
C LYS A 146 -2.39 -12.18 10.35
N LEU A 147 -3.60 -11.78 9.97
CA LEU A 147 -3.84 -10.48 9.31
C LEU A 147 -3.29 -9.29 10.12
N ASN A 148 -3.29 -9.39 11.45
CA ASN A 148 -2.78 -8.35 12.35
C ASN A 148 -1.24 -8.23 12.40
N ARG A 149 -0.50 -9.16 11.80
CA ARG A 149 0.97 -9.13 11.69
C ARG A 149 1.45 -8.54 10.36
N LEU A 150 0.55 -8.31 9.42
CA LEU A 150 0.89 -7.69 8.14
C LEU A 150 1.06 -6.18 8.28
N SER A 151 1.83 -5.59 7.36
CA SER A 151 1.86 -4.14 7.22
C SER A 151 0.44 -3.60 6.98
N LEU A 152 0.21 -2.35 7.39
CA LEU A 152 -1.08 -1.69 7.20
C LEU A 152 -1.49 -1.70 5.71
N ILE A 153 -0.53 -1.46 4.82
CA ILE A 153 -0.71 -1.43 3.38
C ILE A 153 -1.11 -2.82 2.85
N ASP A 154 -0.37 -3.87 3.20
CA ASP A 154 -0.65 -5.22 2.70
C ASP A 154 -2.00 -5.73 3.15
N GLY A 155 -2.31 -5.53 4.43
CA GLY A 155 -3.62 -5.88 4.99
C GLY A 155 -4.76 -5.15 4.29
N ASN A 156 -4.57 -3.89 3.90
CA ASN A 156 -5.58 -3.11 3.19
C ASN A 156 -5.70 -3.53 1.70
N ILE A 157 -4.59 -3.84 1.03
CA ILE A 157 -4.62 -4.38 -0.35
C ILE A 157 -5.41 -5.69 -0.39
N LEU A 158 -5.15 -6.60 0.57
CA LEU A 158 -5.90 -7.85 0.70
C LEU A 158 -7.39 -7.59 0.92
N ARG A 159 -7.75 -6.70 1.87
CA ARG A 159 -9.15 -6.36 2.15
C ARG A 159 -9.87 -5.79 0.94
N ILE A 160 -9.22 -4.88 0.20
CA ILE A 160 -9.77 -4.30 -1.04
C ILE A 160 -10.05 -5.41 -2.05
N ALA A 161 -9.09 -6.27 -2.32
CA ALA A 161 -9.24 -7.32 -3.32
C ALA A 161 -10.34 -8.33 -2.95
N VAL A 162 -10.38 -8.75 -1.67
CA VAL A 162 -11.45 -9.63 -1.18
C VAL A 162 -12.81 -8.95 -1.28
N ALA A 163 -12.90 -7.65 -0.94
CA ALA A 163 -14.15 -6.91 -1.07
C ALA A 163 -14.65 -6.84 -2.51
N GLU A 164 -13.74 -6.59 -3.45
CA GLU A 164 -14.05 -6.57 -4.89
C GLU A 164 -14.58 -7.92 -5.38
N MET A 165 -13.93 -9.02 -4.99
CA MET A 165 -14.31 -10.37 -5.41
C MET A 165 -15.62 -10.84 -4.77
N ALA A 166 -15.77 -10.69 -3.45
CA ALA A 166 -16.86 -11.28 -2.69
C ALA A 166 -18.14 -10.43 -2.68
N PHE A 167 -18.01 -9.10 -2.78
CA PHE A 167 -19.15 -8.20 -2.57
C PHE A 167 -19.44 -7.23 -3.72
N LEU A 168 -18.45 -6.92 -4.57
CA LEU A 168 -18.62 -5.99 -5.71
C LEU A 168 -18.64 -6.70 -7.07
N GLN A 169 -18.69 -8.04 -7.08
CA GLN A 169 -18.81 -8.87 -8.29
C GLN A 169 -17.72 -8.60 -9.34
N ILE A 170 -16.52 -8.22 -8.91
CA ILE A 170 -15.37 -8.09 -9.80
C ILE A 170 -14.78 -9.48 -10.05
N GLU A 171 -14.49 -9.78 -11.31
CA GLU A 171 -13.85 -11.05 -11.70
C GLU A 171 -12.55 -11.26 -10.88
N PRO A 172 -12.37 -12.42 -10.21
CA PRO A 172 -11.23 -12.66 -9.34
C PRO A 172 -9.87 -12.39 -10.00
N LYS A 173 -9.72 -12.77 -11.28
CA LYS A 173 -8.51 -12.51 -12.05
C LYS A 173 -8.18 -11.01 -12.14
N VAL A 174 -9.19 -10.17 -12.31
CA VAL A 174 -9.01 -8.71 -12.40
C VAL A 174 -8.64 -8.14 -11.04
N ALA A 175 -9.37 -8.51 -9.98
CA ALA A 175 -9.09 -8.04 -8.62
C ALA A 175 -7.68 -8.44 -8.15
N ILE A 176 -7.28 -9.70 -8.40
CA ILE A 176 -5.92 -10.20 -8.08
C ILE A 176 -4.85 -9.42 -8.82
N ASN A 177 -5.00 -9.23 -10.14
CA ASN A 177 -4.01 -8.50 -10.92
C ASN A 177 -3.82 -7.07 -10.41
N GLU A 178 -4.91 -6.36 -10.11
CA GLU A 178 -4.83 -4.99 -9.61
C GLU A 178 -4.23 -4.92 -8.19
N ALA A 179 -4.54 -5.89 -7.33
CA ALA A 179 -3.92 -6.00 -6.01
C ALA A 179 -2.40 -6.24 -6.09
N VAL A 180 -1.96 -7.08 -7.02
CA VAL A 180 -0.53 -7.34 -7.26
C VAL A 180 0.18 -6.11 -7.81
N GLU A 181 -0.43 -5.37 -8.72
CA GLU A 181 0.15 -4.12 -9.22
C GLU A 181 0.23 -3.06 -8.12
N MET A 182 -0.79 -2.91 -7.27
CA MET A 182 -0.70 -2.04 -6.09
C MET A 182 0.42 -2.48 -5.14
N ALA A 183 0.56 -3.78 -4.89
CA ALA A 183 1.61 -4.30 -4.01
C ALA A 183 3.02 -4.01 -4.54
N LYS A 184 3.25 -4.09 -5.86
CA LYS A 184 4.55 -3.72 -6.45
C LYS A 184 4.93 -2.26 -6.21
N THR A 185 3.93 -1.37 -6.12
CA THR A 185 4.15 0.06 -5.92
C THR A 185 4.25 0.42 -4.44
N TYR A 186 3.38 -0.16 -3.60
CA TYR A 186 3.18 0.30 -2.21
C TYR A 186 3.66 -0.68 -1.13
N SER A 187 4.00 -1.93 -1.48
CA SER A 187 4.52 -2.92 -0.54
C SER A 187 6.05 -3.04 -0.59
N ASP A 188 6.59 -3.89 0.26
CA ASP A 188 8.00 -4.28 0.25
C ASP A 188 8.28 -5.37 -0.81
N ASP A 189 9.55 -5.70 -1.03
CA ASP A 189 10.03 -6.41 -2.22
C ASP A 189 9.44 -7.82 -2.40
N ASP A 190 8.91 -8.42 -1.32
CA ASP A 190 8.24 -9.73 -1.36
C ASP A 190 6.71 -9.69 -1.18
N GLY A 191 6.13 -8.52 -0.88
CA GLY A 191 4.71 -8.39 -0.55
C GLY A 191 3.78 -8.78 -1.70
N PHE A 192 4.14 -8.45 -2.95
CA PHE A 192 3.31 -8.79 -4.12
C PHE A 192 3.18 -10.32 -4.35
N ARG A 193 4.22 -11.10 -4.03
CA ARG A 193 4.20 -12.57 -4.15
C ARG A 193 3.27 -13.17 -3.11
N PHE A 194 3.41 -12.70 -1.87
CA PHE A 194 2.56 -13.11 -0.76
C PHE A 194 1.08 -12.81 -1.04
N ILE A 195 0.77 -11.57 -1.43
CA ILE A 195 -0.59 -11.11 -1.74
C ILE A 195 -1.22 -11.95 -2.87
N ASN A 196 -0.48 -12.20 -3.96
CA ASN A 196 -0.96 -13.08 -5.03
C ASN A 196 -1.28 -14.50 -4.54
N GLY A 197 -0.44 -15.06 -3.66
CA GLY A 197 -0.64 -16.40 -3.11
C GLY A 197 -1.90 -16.49 -2.24
N VAL A 198 -2.11 -15.50 -1.36
CA VAL A 198 -3.30 -15.43 -0.49
C VAL A 198 -4.57 -15.28 -1.33
N LEU A 199 -4.60 -14.33 -2.27
CA LEU A 199 -5.81 -14.04 -3.04
C LEU A 199 -6.22 -15.16 -4.00
N ARG A 200 -5.27 -15.97 -4.50
CA ARG A 200 -5.61 -17.17 -5.27
C ARG A 200 -6.38 -18.20 -4.42
N LYS A 201 -5.96 -18.43 -3.18
CA LYS A 201 -6.67 -19.33 -2.26
C LYS A 201 -8.09 -18.83 -1.97
N ILE A 202 -8.26 -17.52 -1.81
CA ILE A 202 -9.59 -16.89 -1.66
C ILE A 202 -10.43 -17.14 -2.92
N SER A 203 -9.89 -16.85 -4.11
CA SER A 203 -10.60 -17.07 -5.38
C SER A 203 -11.07 -18.52 -5.53
N ASP A 204 -10.23 -19.48 -5.15
CA ASP A 204 -10.56 -20.91 -5.19
C ASP A 204 -11.68 -21.27 -4.19
N GLN A 205 -11.73 -20.61 -3.03
CA GLN A 205 -12.84 -20.77 -2.07
C GLN A 205 -14.15 -20.17 -2.58
N LEU A 206 -14.12 -19.02 -3.25
CA LEU A 206 -15.32 -18.34 -3.77
C LEU A 206 -15.94 -19.04 -4.99
N THR A 207 -15.19 -19.90 -5.68
CA THR A 207 -15.63 -20.61 -6.90
C THR A 207 -16.14 -22.04 -6.61
N LYS A 208 -15.98 -22.52 -5.37
CA LYS A 208 -16.52 -23.81 -4.91
C LYS A 208 -17.99 -23.71 -4.54
#